data_AF-A0A3B0WRM3-F1
#
_entry.id   AF-A0A3B0WRM3-F1
#
_cell.length_a   1.000
_cell.length_b   1.000
_cell.length_c   1.000
_cell.angle_alpha   90.00
_cell.angle_beta   90.00
_cell.angle_gamma   90.00
#
_symmetry.space_group_name_H-M   'P 1'
#
loop_
_entity.id
_entity.type
_entity.pdbx_description
1 polymer ?
#
loop_
_entity_poly.entity_id
_entity_poly.type
_entity_poly.pdbx_seq_one_letter_code
_entity_poly.pdbx_strand_id
1 'polypeptide(L)'
;MTINRLYFAQHGLAVDKTKNSDRPLSASGIEQTELMAAQLSKQQITISKIFHSGKLRASQTADIFAKRLSVAAVSAVDYLSPNSDISIVTALLDTDAALYVGHLPHIDKFTSTLLTGDENKSIIYFQNSGVLCLESTPQNFQVKWYLTPAQLVL
;
A
#
# COMPACT_ATOMS: atom_id res chain seq x y z
N MET A 1 1.67 20.74 10.23
CA MET A 1 0.60 20.82 9.21
C MET A 1 0.32 19.39 8.78
N THR A 2 -0.94 18.95 8.83
CA THR A 2 -1.30 17.60 8.39
C THR A 2 -1.22 17.52 6.87
N ILE A 3 -0.71 16.40 6.35
CA ILE A 3 -0.50 16.21 4.91
C ILE A 3 -1.83 15.83 4.21
N ASN A 4 -2.84 15.35 4.96
CA ASN A 4 -4.14 14.89 4.47
C ASN A 4 -4.02 13.92 3.28
N ARG A 5 -3.06 13.00 3.37
CA ARG A 5 -2.80 11.97 2.36
C ARG A 5 -2.72 10.60 3.02
N LEU A 6 -3.15 9.60 2.26
CA LEU A 6 -3.01 8.20 2.62
C LEU A 6 -2.52 7.45 1.39
N TYR A 7 -1.71 6.45 1.64
CA TYR A 7 -1.01 5.71 0.61
C TYR A 7 -1.41 4.25 0.67
N PHE A 8 -1.60 3.62 -0.48
CA PHE A 8 -1.88 2.19 -0.56
C PHE A 8 -0.84 1.52 -1.45
N ALA A 9 -0.32 0.39 -0.99
CA ALA A 9 0.56 -0.44 -1.79
C ALA A 9 0.04 -1.87 -1.85
N GLN A 10 0.07 -2.45 -3.04
CA GLN A 10 0.08 -3.90 -3.13
C GLN A 10 1.47 -4.39 -2.72
N HIS A 11 1.53 -5.46 -1.92
CA HIS A 11 2.81 -6.11 -1.63
C HIS A 11 3.62 -6.40 -2.91
N GLY A 12 4.94 -6.50 -2.81
CA GLY A 12 5.81 -6.82 -3.93
C GLY A 12 5.60 -8.24 -4.46
N LEU A 13 6.22 -8.56 -5.60
CA LEU A 13 6.12 -9.91 -6.18
C LEU A 13 6.58 -10.94 -5.15
N ALA A 14 5.78 -11.99 -4.98
CA ALA A 14 6.03 -13.04 -4.00
C ALA A 14 6.37 -14.36 -4.68
N VAL A 15 7.14 -15.19 -3.99
CA VAL A 15 7.39 -16.57 -4.39
C VAL A 15 6.06 -17.32 -4.49
N ASP A 16 5.97 -18.19 -5.49
CA ASP A 16 4.80 -19.03 -5.69
C ASP A 16 4.55 -19.95 -4.49
N LYS A 17 3.27 -20.17 -4.15
CA LYS A 17 2.87 -20.97 -3.00
C LYS A 17 3.35 -22.42 -3.09
N THR A 18 3.43 -22.97 -4.29
CA THR A 18 3.91 -24.35 -4.54
C THR A 18 5.40 -24.50 -4.22
N LYS A 19 6.17 -23.41 -4.32
CA LYS A 19 7.60 -23.40 -3.99
C LYS A 19 7.84 -23.08 -2.52
N ASN A 20 7.02 -22.20 -1.92
CA ASN A 20 7.11 -21.83 -0.51
C ASN A 20 5.73 -21.40 0.01
N SER A 21 5.22 -22.11 1.03
CA SER A 21 3.90 -21.86 1.62
C SER A 21 3.76 -20.48 2.26
N ASP A 22 4.85 -19.94 2.81
CA ASP A 22 4.88 -18.65 3.48
C ASP A 22 4.90 -17.49 2.47
N ARG A 23 5.23 -17.80 1.22
CA ARG A 23 5.25 -16.87 0.08
C ARG A 23 6.00 -15.57 0.42
N PRO A 24 7.30 -15.62 0.75
CA PRO A 24 8.11 -14.41 0.91
C PRO A 24 8.17 -13.64 -0.41
N LEU A 25 8.68 -12.41 -0.37
CA LEU A 25 9.01 -11.68 -1.59
C LEU A 25 10.02 -12.48 -2.44
N SER A 26 9.84 -12.43 -3.76
CA SER A 26 10.83 -12.93 -4.71
C SER A 26 11.99 -11.94 -4.83
N ALA A 27 13.11 -12.35 -5.43
CA ALA A 27 14.23 -11.45 -5.69
C ALA A 27 13.81 -10.20 -6.50
N SER A 28 13.03 -10.40 -7.57
CA SER A 28 12.46 -9.30 -8.35
C SER A 28 11.47 -8.45 -7.55
N GLY A 29 10.68 -9.05 -6.66
CA GLY A 29 9.78 -8.31 -5.77
C GLY A 29 10.50 -7.40 -4.79
N ILE A 30 11.63 -7.86 -4.23
CA ILE A 30 12.51 -7.05 -3.38
C ILE A 30 13.08 -5.88 -4.18
N GLU A 31 13.65 -6.16 -5.36
CA GLU A 31 14.24 -5.14 -6.24
C GLU A 31 13.23 -4.07 -6.64
N GLN A 32 12.03 -4.47 -7.08
CA GLN A 32 10.98 -3.53 -7.46
C GLN A 32 10.49 -2.70 -6.25
N THR A 33 10.40 -3.30 -5.06
CA THR A 33 9.99 -2.57 -3.86
C THR A 33 11.06 -1.56 -3.45
N GLU A 34 12.34 -1.93 -3.49
CA GLU A 34 13.47 -1.02 -3.21
C GLU A 34 13.51 0.15 -4.22
N LEU A 35 13.27 -0.12 -5.51
CA LEU A 35 13.19 0.92 -6.54
C LEU A 35 12.07 1.92 -6.26
N MET A 36 10.88 1.41 -5.93
CA MET A 36 9.73 2.24 -5.55
C MET A 36 10.03 3.07 -4.31
N ALA A 37 10.58 2.46 -3.25
CA ALA A 37 10.93 3.17 -2.02
C ALA A 37 12.00 4.25 -2.25
N ALA A 38 13.00 3.97 -3.09
CA ALA A 38 14.03 4.93 -3.48
C ALA A 38 13.43 6.10 -4.26
N GLN A 39 12.47 5.84 -5.15
CA GLN A 39 11.80 6.89 -5.91
C GLN A 39 10.92 7.77 -5.03
N LEU A 40 10.17 7.20 -4.09
CA LEU A 40 9.39 7.97 -3.11
C LEU A 40 10.30 8.87 -2.26
N SER A 41 11.44 8.34 -1.82
CA SER A 41 12.47 9.11 -1.10
C SER A 41 13.02 10.27 -1.95
N LYS A 42 13.35 10.00 -3.22
CA LYS A 42 13.84 11.02 -4.17
C LYS A 42 12.80 12.14 -4.41
N GLN A 43 11.52 11.79 -4.45
CA GLN A 43 10.41 12.73 -4.57
C GLN A 43 10.04 13.42 -3.26
N GLN A 44 10.78 13.15 -2.16
CA GLN A 44 10.52 13.69 -0.83
C GLN A 44 9.10 13.40 -0.33
N ILE A 45 8.53 12.26 -0.74
CA ILE A 45 7.24 11.80 -0.23
C ILE A 45 7.43 11.39 1.23
N THR A 46 6.71 12.08 2.12
CA THR A 46 6.70 11.77 3.55
C THR A 46 5.71 10.65 3.81
N ILE A 47 6.15 9.62 4.54
CA ILE A 47 5.30 8.58 5.12
C ILE A 47 5.50 8.64 6.63
N SER A 48 4.42 8.79 7.39
CA SER A 48 4.49 8.92 8.85
C SER A 48 4.50 7.57 9.57
N LYS A 49 3.79 6.59 9.01
CA LYS A 49 3.63 5.23 9.55
C LYS A 49 3.25 4.25 8.46
N ILE A 50 3.53 2.98 8.71
CA ILE A 50 3.23 1.89 7.78
C ILE A 50 2.41 0.81 8.49
N PHE A 51 1.29 0.45 7.88
CA PHE A 51 0.44 -0.65 8.29
C PHE A 51 0.50 -1.78 7.26
N HIS A 52 0.48 -3.03 7.72
CA HIS A 52 0.47 -4.19 6.81
C HIS A 52 -0.51 -5.28 7.26
N SER A 53 -0.92 -6.14 6.34
CA SER A 53 -1.88 -7.24 6.57
C SER A 53 -1.38 -8.40 7.44
N GLY A 54 -0.16 -8.32 7.98
CA GLY A 54 0.50 -9.42 8.69
C GLY A 54 0.99 -10.59 7.84
N LYS A 55 0.63 -10.70 6.54
CA LYS A 55 1.23 -11.74 5.67
C LYS A 55 2.70 -11.44 5.42
N LEU A 56 3.55 -12.48 5.35
CA LEU A 56 5.01 -12.33 5.23
C LEU A 56 5.42 -11.38 4.09
N ARG A 57 4.90 -11.59 2.86
CA ARG A 57 5.16 -10.68 1.72
C ARG A 57 4.74 -9.22 1.95
N ALA A 58 3.65 -8.96 2.69
CA ALA A 58 3.24 -7.59 2.99
C ALA A 58 4.12 -6.97 4.08
N SER A 59 4.49 -7.75 5.10
CA SER A 59 5.46 -7.33 6.13
C SER A 59 6.81 -6.98 5.51
N GLN A 60 7.36 -7.85 4.67
CA GLN A 60 8.65 -7.61 4.01
C GLN A 60 8.60 -6.38 3.09
N THR A 61 7.49 -6.16 2.38
CA THR A 61 7.32 -4.92 1.60
C THR A 61 7.29 -3.70 2.50
N ALA A 62 6.55 -3.75 3.61
CA ALA A 62 6.51 -2.68 4.61
C ALA A 62 7.89 -2.39 5.20
N ASP A 63 8.68 -3.41 5.53
CA ASP A 63 10.03 -3.28 6.08
C ASP A 63 10.99 -2.59 5.10
N ILE A 64 10.90 -2.91 3.80
CA ILE A 64 11.69 -2.25 2.75
C ILE A 64 11.34 -0.76 2.67
N PHE A 65 10.04 -0.42 2.60
CA PHE A 65 9.61 0.98 2.62
C PHE A 65 10.06 1.70 3.90
N ALA A 66 9.87 1.07 5.06
CA ALA A 66 10.24 1.62 6.36
C ALA A 66 11.73 1.97 6.43
N LYS A 67 12.59 1.02 6.03
CA LYS A 67 14.03 1.21 6.04
C LYS A 67 14.46 2.36 5.13
N ARG A 68 13.93 2.41 3.90
CA ARG A 68 14.36 3.41 2.90
C ARG A 68 13.81 4.81 3.19
N LEU A 69 12.58 4.88 3.72
CA LEU A 69 11.90 6.14 4.04
C LEU A 69 12.13 6.59 5.50
N SER A 70 12.95 5.86 6.27
CA SER A 70 13.26 6.13 7.68
C SER A 70 12.03 6.20 8.58
N VAL A 71 11.06 5.30 8.37
CA VAL A 71 9.82 5.22 9.15
C VAL A 71 9.98 4.20 10.27
N ALA A 72 9.85 4.63 11.52
CA ALA A 72 10.00 3.74 12.67
C ALA A 72 8.70 3.00 13.05
N ALA A 73 7.55 3.59 12.74
CA ALA A 73 6.24 3.05 13.08
C ALA A 73 5.75 2.09 12.00
N VAL A 74 5.96 0.79 12.21
CA VAL A 74 5.47 -0.29 11.35
C VAL A 74 4.62 -1.24 12.19
N SER A 75 3.40 -1.57 11.76
CA SER A 75 2.51 -2.46 12.53
C SER A 75 1.60 -3.32 11.65
N ALA A 76 1.36 -4.55 12.09
CA ALA A 76 0.34 -5.40 11.51
C ALA A 76 -1.05 -4.96 11.98
N VAL A 77 -2.03 -4.96 11.08
CA VAL A 77 -3.42 -4.61 11.40
C VAL A 77 -4.40 -5.58 10.77
N ASP A 78 -5.39 -6.01 11.54
CA ASP A 78 -6.35 -7.03 11.11
C ASP A 78 -7.29 -6.51 10.01
N TYR A 79 -7.54 -5.20 9.98
CA TYR A 79 -8.42 -4.58 8.99
C TYR A 79 -7.84 -4.53 7.56
N LEU A 80 -6.58 -4.97 7.35
CA LEU A 80 -6.01 -5.21 6.03
C LEU A 80 -6.04 -6.69 5.61
N SER A 81 -6.66 -7.55 6.43
CA SER A 81 -6.96 -8.94 6.07
C SER A 81 -7.94 -9.00 4.90
N PRO A 82 -7.82 -9.99 3.98
CA PRO A 82 -8.72 -10.10 2.83
C PRO A 82 -10.22 -10.17 3.13
N ASN A 83 -10.60 -10.53 4.35
CA ASN A 83 -11.99 -10.76 4.76
C ASN A 83 -12.55 -9.63 5.65
N SER A 84 -11.81 -8.54 5.84
CA SER A 84 -12.23 -7.46 6.74
C SER A 84 -13.33 -6.60 6.12
N ASP A 85 -14.28 -6.17 6.95
CA ASP A 85 -15.39 -5.30 6.55
C ASP A 85 -14.89 -3.86 6.38
N ILE A 86 -14.77 -3.42 5.13
CA ILE A 86 -14.23 -2.12 4.72
C ILE A 86 -15.01 -0.94 5.35
N SER A 87 -16.32 -1.09 5.58
CA SER A 87 -17.16 0.00 6.09
C SER A 87 -16.70 0.48 7.47
N ILE A 88 -16.28 -0.45 8.34
CA ILE A 88 -15.78 -0.19 9.69
C ILE A 88 -14.38 0.44 9.64
N VAL A 89 -13.57 0.10 8.64
CA VAL A 89 -12.15 0.51 8.55
C VAL A 89 -12.00 1.98 8.17
N THR A 90 -12.92 2.54 7.38
CA THR A 90 -12.83 3.94 6.92
C THR A 90 -12.69 4.94 8.08
N ALA A 91 -13.36 4.68 9.20
CA ALA A 91 -13.29 5.51 10.41
C ALA A 91 -11.97 5.39 11.19
N LEU A 92 -11.19 4.33 10.92
CA LEU A 92 -9.90 4.03 11.58
C LEU A 92 -8.70 4.49 10.75
N LEU A 93 -8.94 5.04 9.55
CA LEU A 93 -7.87 5.47 8.67
C LEU A 93 -7.15 6.69 9.22
N ASP A 94 -5.85 6.54 9.38
CA ASP A 94 -4.94 7.66 9.53
C ASP A 94 -4.70 8.30 8.16
N THR A 95 -5.09 9.57 8.04
CA THR A 95 -4.96 10.39 6.84
C THR A 95 -3.76 11.34 6.90
N ASP A 96 -2.90 11.23 7.90
CA ASP A 96 -1.66 12.00 8.01
C ASP A 96 -0.46 11.19 7.52
N ALA A 97 -0.46 10.90 6.21
CA ALA A 97 0.61 10.24 5.47
C ALA A 97 0.90 8.78 5.88
N ALA A 98 -0.12 8.02 6.25
CA ALA A 98 0.02 6.58 6.50
C ALA A 98 0.07 5.77 5.19
N LEU A 99 0.93 4.73 5.16
CA LEU A 99 1.01 3.75 4.07
C LEU A 99 0.41 2.41 4.49
N TYR A 100 -0.55 1.92 3.72
CA TYR A 100 -1.23 0.64 3.93
C TYR A 100 -0.76 -0.38 2.89
N VAL A 101 -0.05 -1.42 3.33
CA VAL A 101 0.49 -2.48 2.48
C VAL A 101 -0.39 -3.73 2.57
N GLY A 102 -1.05 -4.09 1.48
CA GLY A 102 -2.04 -5.17 1.48
C GLY A 102 -2.03 -6.03 0.22
N HIS A 103 -3.17 -6.68 -0.04
CA HIS A 103 -3.36 -7.65 -1.13
C HIS A 103 -4.62 -7.37 -1.93
N LEU A 104 -4.64 -7.83 -3.17
CA LEU A 104 -5.88 -7.99 -3.92
C LEU A 104 -6.68 -9.20 -3.42
N PRO A 105 -8.03 -9.13 -3.48
CA PRO A 105 -8.83 -8.00 -3.97
C PRO A 105 -9.04 -6.88 -2.93
N HIS A 106 -8.63 -7.09 -1.68
CA HIS A 106 -9.02 -6.22 -0.56
C HIS A 106 -8.60 -4.75 -0.70
N ILE A 107 -7.34 -4.47 -1.09
CA ILE A 107 -6.91 -3.07 -1.26
C ILE A 107 -7.62 -2.37 -2.42
N ASP A 108 -7.99 -3.09 -3.47
CA ASP A 108 -8.74 -2.53 -4.60
C ASP A 108 -10.12 -2.13 -4.10
N LYS A 109 -10.87 -3.09 -3.55
CA LYS A 109 -12.17 -2.84 -2.90
C LYS A 109 -12.12 -1.67 -1.92
N PHE A 110 -11.10 -1.63 -1.05
CA PHE A 110 -10.95 -0.58 -0.07
C PHE A 110 -10.81 0.80 -0.75
N THR A 111 -9.90 0.92 -1.72
CA THR A 111 -9.73 2.19 -2.43
C THR A 111 -10.95 2.55 -3.27
N SER A 112 -11.68 1.58 -3.83
CA SER A 112 -12.94 1.80 -4.54
C SER A 112 -14.04 2.34 -3.64
N THR A 113 -14.17 1.81 -2.42
CA THR A 113 -15.10 2.35 -1.41
C THR A 113 -14.74 3.79 -1.06
N LEU A 114 -13.46 4.10 -0.82
CA LEU A 114 -13.02 5.45 -0.47
C LEU A 114 -13.29 6.47 -1.58
N LEU A 115 -13.07 6.06 -2.83
CA LEU A 115 -13.16 6.94 -3.99
C LEU A 115 -14.58 7.07 -4.56
N THR A 116 -15.42 6.04 -4.41
CA THR A 116 -16.71 5.94 -5.12
C THR A 116 -17.89 5.58 -4.23
N GLY A 117 -17.67 5.16 -3.00
CA GLY A 117 -18.69 4.60 -2.11
C GLY A 117 -19.12 3.17 -2.48
N ASP A 118 -18.52 2.54 -3.49
CA ASP A 118 -18.88 1.20 -3.98
C ASP A 118 -17.64 0.32 -4.13
N GLU A 119 -17.54 -0.74 -3.32
CA GLU A 119 -16.41 -1.66 -3.32
C GLU A 119 -16.29 -2.50 -4.60
N ASN A 120 -17.35 -2.57 -5.42
CA ASN A 120 -17.37 -3.40 -6.62
C ASN A 120 -16.83 -2.65 -7.85
N LYS A 121 -16.54 -1.36 -7.73
CA LYS A 121 -15.97 -0.55 -8.82
C LYS A 121 -14.45 -0.68 -8.83
N SER A 122 -13.91 -1.64 -9.58
CA SER A 122 -12.46 -1.74 -9.82
C SER A 122 -11.97 -0.56 -10.67
N ILE A 123 -11.46 0.49 -10.03
CA ILE A 123 -11.05 1.74 -10.69
C ILE A 123 -9.53 1.95 -10.72
N ILE A 124 -8.77 1.20 -9.90
CA ILE A 124 -7.32 1.24 -9.89
C ILE A 124 -6.78 -0.11 -10.35
N TYR A 125 -5.95 -0.12 -11.39
CA TYR A 125 -5.24 -1.32 -11.80
C TYR A 125 -3.98 -1.51 -10.94
N PHE A 126 -4.13 -2.16 -9.79
CA PHE A 126 -3.02 -2.43 -8.88
C PHE A 126 -1.96 -3.36 -9.49
N GLN A 127 -0.70 -3.02 -9.22
CA GLN A 127 0.48 -3.80 -9.56
C GLN A 127 1.29 -4.00 -8.30
N ASN A 128 1.97 -5.15 -8.20
CA ASN A 128 2.86 -5.42 -7.08
C ASN A 128 3.89 -4.29 -6.89
N SER A 129 4.14 -3.92 -5.64
CA SER A 129 4.99 -2.78 -5.23
C SER A 129 4.49 -1.39 -5.64
N GLY A 130 3.43 -1.28 -6.45
CA GLY A 130 2.85 -0.01 -6.86
C GLY A 130 2.24 0.74 -5.67
N VAL A 131 2.37 2.06 -5.68
CA VAL A 131 1.90 2.94 -4.61
C VAL A 131 0.89 3.94 -5.16
N LEU A 132 -0.31 3.91 -4.59
CA LEU A 132 -1.40 4.86 -4.84
C LEU A 132 -1.36 5.93 -3.74
N CYS A 133 -1.45 7.20 -4.12
CA CYS A 133 -1.68 8.30 -3.19
C CYS A 133 -3.10 8.80 -3.34
N LEU A 134 -3.84 8.80 -2.22
CA LEU A 134 -5.11 9.49 -2.10
C LEU A 134 -4.93 10.77 -1.29
N GLU A 135 -5.65 11.81 -1.69
CA GLU A 135 -5.79 13.07 -0.94
C GLU A 135 -7.16 13.06 -0.26
N SER A 136 -7.19 13.28 1.05
CA SER A 136 -8.41 13.37 1.85
C SER A 136 -8.90 14.82 1.87
N THR A 137 -10.15 15.03 1.46
CA THR A 137 -10.82 16.33 1.51
C THR A 137 -12.01 16.26 2.49
N PRO A 138 -12.61 17.40 2.88
CA PRO A 138 -13.79 17.37 3.74
C PRO A 138 -14.99 16.64 3.11
N GLN A 139 -15.02 16.45 1.79
CA GLN A 139 -16.15 15.84 1.09
C GLN A 139 -15.87 14.41 0.62
N ASN A 140 -14.65 14.11 0.18
CA ASN A 140 -14.30 12.82 -0.42
C ASN A 140 -12.78 12.55 -0.44
N PHE A 141 -12.41 11.36 -0.90
CA PHE A 141 -11.05 11.04 -1.30
C PHE A 141 -10.86 11.21 -2.80
N GLN A 142 -9.66 11.61 -3.21
CA GLN A 142 -9.29 11.80 -4.62
C GLN A 142 -7.95 11.15 -4.92
N VAL A 143 -7.81 10.57 -6.11
CA VAL A 143 -6.52 10.04 -6.57
C VAL A 143 -5.59 11.21 -6.88
N LYS A 144 -4.47 11.30 -6.17
CA LYS A 144 -3.44 12.32 -6.46
C LYS A 144 -2.46 11.85 -7.52
N TRP A 145 -2.03 10.60 -7.39
CA TRP A 145 -1.17 9.90 -8.35
C TRP A 145 -1.15 8.40 -8.04
N TYR A 146 -0.74 7.62 -9.03
CA TYR A 146 -0.44 6.20 -8.88
C TYR A 146 0.88 5.92 -9.59
N LEU A 147 1.83 5.33 -8.87
CA LEU A 147 3.16 5.03 -9.36
C LEU A 147 3.42 3.53 -9.29
N THR A 148 3.94 2.95 -10.36
CA THR A 148 4.26 1.52 -10.44
C THR A 148 5.72 1.26 -10.82
N PRO A 149 6.27 0.08 -10.50
CA PRO A 149 7.63 -0.28 -10.92
C PRO A 149 7.83 -0.15 -12.44
N ALA A 150 6.82 -0.51 -13.24
CA ALA A 150 6.88 -0.44 -14.71
C ALA A 150 7.09 0.98 -15.26
N GLN A 151 6.76 2.02 -14.49
CA GLN A 151 6.96 3.42 -14.89
C GLN A 151 8.35 3.96 -14.49
N LEU A 152 9.14 3.19 -13.73
CA LEU A 152 10.46 3.58 -13.23
C LEU A 152 11.63 2.93 -13.96
N VAL A 153 11.34 1.90 -14.77
CA VAL A 153 12.34 1.25 -15.62
C VAL A 153 12.33 1.98 -16.96
N LEU A 154 13.43 2.69 -17.26
CA LEU A 154 13.73 3.25 -18.59
C LEU A 154 14.50 2.25 -19.43
#